data_AF-A0A2R4JWH3-F1
#
_entry.id   AF-A0A2R4JWH3-F1
#
_cell.length_a   1.000
_cell.length_b   1.000
_cell.length_c   1.000
_cell.angle_alpha   90.00
_cell.angle_beta   90.00
_cell.angle_gamma   90.00
#
_symmetry.space_group_name_H-M   'P 1'
#
loop_
_entity.id
_entity.type
_entity.pdbx_description
1 polymer ?
#
loop_
_entity_poly.entity_id
_entity_poly.type
_entity_poly.pdbx_seq_one_letter_code
_entity_poly.pdbx_strand_id
1 'polypeptide(L)' 'MVDYGRVIRRHELSDAEWEFVRPLLPESLRGRRRLDDRTVLNGIVWKFRTGVAWRDVPERYGPWATL' A
#
# COMPACT_ATOMS: atom_id res chain seq x y z
N MET A 1 -3.24 -18.95 13.21
CA MET A 1 -2.40 -19.08 12.01
C MET A 1 -1.51 -17.87 12.01
N VAL A 2 -0.29 -18.00 12.54
CA VAL A 2 0.65 -16.88 12.64
C VAL A 2 1.34 -16.79 11.28
N ASP A 3 1.00 -15.76 10.50
CA ASP A 3 1.69 -15.46 9.25
C ASP A 3 3.14 -15.06 9.59
N TYR A 4 4.12 -15.67 8.92
CA TYR A 4 5.53 -15.35 9.10
C TYR A 4 5.81 -14.03 8.36
N GLY A 5 5.42 -12.97 9.06
CA GLY A 5 5.22 -11.59 8.63
C GLY A 5 6.13 -11.08 7.54
N ARG A 6 5.50 -10.55 6.48
CA ARG A 6 6.06 -9.46 5.68
C ARG A 6 6.72 -8.47 6.64
N VAL A 7 8.03 -8.21 6.49
CA VAL A 7 8.71 -7.17 7.28
C VAL A 7 8.02 -5.84 7.00
N ILE A 8 7.22 -5.36 7.96
CA ILE A 8 6.52 -4.08 7.87
C ILE A 8 7.54 -2.97 8.05
N ARG A 9 7.66 -2.09 7.05
CA ARG A 9 8.57 -0.95 7.13
C ARG A 9 7.97 0.15 8.00
N ARG A 10 8.82 1.02 8.57
CA ARG A 10 8.51 2.11 9.52
C ARG A 10 7.33 3.05 9.14
N HIS A 11 6.85 3.02 7.90
CA HIS A 11 5.71 3.83 7.45
C HIS A 11 4.65 3.05 6.66
N GLU A 12 4.71 1.72 6.65
CA GLU A 12 3.68 0.87 6.04
C GLU A 12 2.54 0.58 7.01
N LEU A 13 1.41 0.10 6.49
CA LEU A 13 0.32 -0.39 7.31
C LEU A 13 0.74 -1.68 8.03
N SER A 14 0.52 -1.71 9.34
CA SER A 14 0.51 -2.94 10.11
C SER A 14 -0.54 -3.91 9.57
N ASP A 15 -0.43 -5.19 9.92
CA ASP A 15 -1.42 -6.19 9.52
C ASP A 15 -2.81 -5.87 10.08
N ALA A 16 -2.90 -5.34 11.30
CA ALA A 16 -4.17 -4.94 11.90
C ALA A 16 -4.83 -3.78 11.16
N GLU A 17 -4.06 -2.73 10.81
CA GLU A 17 -4.58 -1.63 10.00
C GLU A 17 -4.99 -2.10 8.60
N TRP A 18 -4.21 -3.01 8.01
CA TRP A 18 -4.53 -3.59 6.71
C TRP A 18 -5.85 -4.39 6.74
N GLU A 19 -6.02 -5.28 7.71
CA GLU A 19 -7.26 -6.07 7.84
C GLU A 19 -8.49 -5.21 8.14
N PHE A 20 -8.29 -4.05 8.79
CA PHE A 20 -9.36 -3.07 8.96
C PHE A 20 -9.75 -2.36 7.65
N VAL A 21 -8.78 -1.98 6.83
CA VAL A 21 -9.03 -1.20 5.60
C VAL A 21 -9.40 -2.06 4.40
N ARG A 22 -8.79 -3.25 4.26
CA ARG A 22 -8.95 -4.14 3.10
C ARG A 22 -10.42 -4.40 2.71
N PRO A 23 -11.38 -4.64 3.63
CA PRO A 23 -12.78 -4.87 3.27
C PRO A 23 -13.49 -3.65 2.69
N LEU A 24 -12.93 -2.44 2.86
CA LEU A 24 -13.47 -1.19 2.35
C LEU A 24 -13.03 -0.90 0.92
N LEU A 25 -12.04 -1.65 0.42
CA LEU A 25 -11.53 -1.47 -0.93
C LEU A 25 -12.53 -2.03 -1.95
N PRO A 26 -12.69 -1.37 -3.11
CA PRO A 26 -13.60 -1.84 -4.12
C PRO A 26 -13.12 -3.16 -4.71
N GLU A 27 -14.01 -4.16 -4.77
CA GLU A 27 -13.76 -5.37 -5.57
C GLU A 27 -13.80 -5.03 -7.05
N SER A 28 -12.63 -4.98 -7.68
CA SER A 28 -12.51 -4.64 -9.09
C SER A 28 -12.87 -5.84 -9.98
N LEU A 29 -14.14 -5.94 -10.40
CA LEU A 29 -14.62 -7.00 -11.31
C LEU A 29 -14.26 -6.80 -12.79
N ARG A 30 -13.72 -5.63 -13.19
CA ARG A 30 -13.39 -5.31 -14.60
C ARG A 30 -12.18 -4.37 -14.70
N GLY A 31 -11.33 -4.57 -15.71
CA GLY A 31 -10.22 -3.68 -16.07
C GLY A 31 -8.83 -4.31 -15.99
N ARG A 32 -7.79 -3.49 -16.21
CA ARG A 32 -6.38 -3.90 -16.18
C ARG A 32 -6.00 -4.34 -14.76
N ARG A 33 -5.24 -5.44 -14.64
CA ARG A 33 -4.76 -5.95 -13.34
C ARG A 33 -4.03 -4.84 -12.58
N ARG A 34 -4.57 -4.46 -11.42
CA ARG A 34 -3.96 -3.46 -10.53
C ARG A 34 -2.70 -4.04 -9.88
N LEU A 35 -1.81 -3.15 -9.44
CA LEU A 35 -0.81 -3.53 -8.43
C LEU A 35 -1.54 -4.04 -7.20
N ASP A 36 -0.88 -4.88 -6.40
CA ASP A 36 -1.38 -5.34 -5.11
C ASP A 36 -1.88 -4.15 -4.27
N ASP A 37 -3.15 -4.19 -3.86
CA ASP A 37 -3.82 -3.06 -3.19
C ASP A 37 -3.07 -2.64 -1.93
N ARG A 38 -2.52 -3.60 -1.18
CA ARG A 38 -1.72 -3.32 0.02
C ARG A 38 -0.45 -2.57 -0.31
N THR A 39 0.17 -2.87 -1.45
CA THR A 39 1.38 -2.20 -1.92
C THR A 39 1.10 -0.76 -2.35
N VAL A 40 0.00 -0.52 -3.05
CA VAL A 40 -0.44 0.84 -3.42
C VAL A 40 -0.76 1.67 -2.17
N LEU A 41 -1.59 1.13 -1.26
CA LEU A 41 -1.92 1.82 -0.01
C LEU A 41 -0.68 2.10 0.83
N ASN A 42 0.26 1.17 0.90
CA ASN A 42 1.53 1.39 1.59
C ASN A 42 2.33 2.56 1.00
N GLY A 43 2.30 2.76 -0.33
CA GLY A 43 2.91 3.92 -0.97
C GLY A 43 2.25 5.24 -0.59
N ILE A 44 0.92 5.27 -0.61
CA ILE A 44 0.11 6.43 -0.23
C ILE A 44 0.35 6.78 1.25
N VAL A 45 0.25 5.80 2.14
CA VAL A 45 0.46 5.98 3.59
C VAL A 45 1.89 6.40 3.89
N TRP A 46 2.88 5.81 3.21
CA TRP A 46 4.29 6.23 3.33
C TRP A 46 4.43 7.70 2.97
N LYS A 47 3.88 8.15 1.83
CA LYS A 47 3.94 9.55 1.39
C LYS A 47 3.35 10.49 2.44
N PHE A 48 2.19 10.15 3.02
CA PHE A 48 1.56 11.01 4.01
C PHE A 48 2.28 11.02 5.36
N ARG A 49 2.90 9.90 5.77
CA ARG A 49 3.67 9.81 7.02
C ARG A 49 5.04 10.48 6.93
N THR A 50 5.67 10.53 5.76
CA THR A 50 7.00 11.14 5.58
C THR A 50 6.93 12.58 5.09
N GLY A 51 5.85 12.98 4.42
CA GLY A 51 5.70 14.32 3.82
C GLY A 51 6.58 14.54 2.58
N VAL A 52 7.26 13.50 2.11
CA VAL A 52 8.15 13.55 0.94
C VAL A 52 7.33 13.74 -0.34
N ALA A 53 7.92 14.40 -1.34
CA ALA A 53 7.27 14.62 -2.62
C ALA A 53 6.92 13.29 -3.32
N TRP A 54 5.82 13.27 -4.08
CA TRP A 54 5.37 12.07 -4.80
C TRP A 54 6.46 11.44 -5.67
N ARG A 55 7.26 12.28 -6.34
CA ARG A 55 8.35 11.82 -7.23
C ARG A 55 9.43 11.01 -6.52
N ASP A 56 9.57 11.18 -5.21
CA ASP A 56 10.58 10.51 -4.40
C ASP A 56 9.99 9.34 -3.59
N VAL A 57 8.73 8.98 -3.83
CA VAL A 57 8.13 7.78 -3.23
C VAL A 57 8.88 6.55 -3.72
N PRO A 58 9.28 5.63 -2.83
CA PRO A 58 10.08 4.48 -3.23
C PRO A 58 9.39 3.60 -4.27
N GLU A 59 10.13 3.23 -5.32
CA GLU A 59 9.64 2.46 -6.47
C GLU A 59 9.02 1.11 -6.10
N ARG A 60 9.37 0.55 -4.94
CA ARG A 60 8.76 -0.67 -4.39
C ARG A 60 7.23 -0.58 -4.19
N TYR A 61 6.68 0.63 -4.14
CA TYR A 61 5.23 0.85 -4.06
C TYR A 61 4.55 0.92 -5.44
N GLY A 62 5.33 0.99 -6.52
CA GLY A 62 4.85 1.19 -7.88
C GLY A 62 5.25 2.57 -8.43
N PRO A 63 4.87 2.86 -9.69
CA PRO A 63 5.18 4.15 -10.31
C PRO A 63 4.46 5.29 -9.57
N TRP A 64 5.21 6.29 -9.13
CA TRP A 64 4.68 7.43 -8.36
C TRP A 64 3.52 8.17 -9.05
N ALA A 65 3.52 8.19 -10.39
CA ALA A 65 2.50 8.87 -11.18
C ALA A 65 1.13 8.15 -11.16
N THR A 66 1.11 6.91 -10.66
CA THR A 66 -0.07 6.03 -10.61
C THR A 66 -0.40 5.56 -9.20
N LEU A 67 0.26 6.12 -8.18
CA LEU A 67 -0.08 5.93 -6.77
C LEU A 67 -1.26 6.81 -6.36
#